data_AF-A0A329KME2-F1
#
_entry.id   AF-A0A329KME2-F1
#
_cell.length_a   1.000
_cell.length_b   1.000
_cell.length_c   1.000
_cell.angle_alpha   90.00
_cell.angle_beta   90.00
_cell.angle_gamma   90.00
#
_symmetry.space_group_name_H-M   'P 1'
#
loop_
_entity.id
_entity.type
_entity.pdbx_description
1 polymer ?
#
loop_
_entity_poly.entity_id
_entity_poly.type
_entity_poly.pdbx_seq_one_letter_code
_entity_poly.pdbx_strand_id
1 'polypeptide(L)' 'MSWTRYTGRALAGATLDGDALHAELEDFIRVDNPHLTDVRLEHATASETDSAGPSKRWYEVTYLAEDPEGSS' A
#
# COMPACT_ATOMS: atom_id res chain seq x y z
N MET A 1 -19.52 -0.02 -8.23
CA MET A 1 -18.35 0.22 -7.38
C MET A 1 -17.68 -1.13 -7.18
N SER A 2 -16.80 -1.51 -8.10
CA SER A 2 -16.14 -2.81 -8.06
C SER A 2 -14.75 -2.57 -7.49
N TRP A 3 -14.55 -2.95 -6.24
CA TRP A 3 -13.25 -2.85 -5.60
C TRP A 3 -12.43 -4.06 -5.97
N THR A 4 -11.30 -3.83 -6.62
CA THR A 4 -10.37 -4.89 -7.00
C THR A 4 -9.28 -4.98 -5.93
N ARG A 5 -8.98 -6.20 -5.51
CA ARG A 5 -7.90 -6.46 -4.56
C ARG A 5 -6.59 -6.58 -5.29
N TYR A 6 -5.65 -5.74 -4.91
CA TYR A 6 -4.28 -5.73 -5.38
C TYR A 6 -3.33 -6.10 -4.25
N THR A 7 -2.24 -6.73 -4.62
CA THR A 7 -1.11 -6.98 -3.74
C THR A 7 0.10 -6.24 -4.29
N GLY A 8 0.84 -5.57 -3.41
CA GLY A 8 1.99 -4.78 -3.80
C GLY A 8 3.01 -4.67 -2.67
N ARG A 9 4.08 -3.90 -2.94
CA ARG A 9 5.04 -3.50 -1.92
C ARG A 9 5.01 -2.00 -1.77
N ALA A 10 4.93 -1.51 -0.55
CA ALA A 10 5.00 -0.10 -0.25
C ALA A 10 6.09 0.17 0.79
N LEU A 11 6.71 1.34 0.67
CA LEU A 11 7.79 1.75 1.55
C LEU A 11 7.24 2.67 2.63
N ALA A 12 7.42 2.29 3.89
CA ALA A 12 7.04 3.14 5.00
C ALA A 12 8.11 3.15 6.10
N GLY A 13 7.99 4.12 7.01
CA GLY A 13 8.81 4.26 8.19
C GLY A 13 8.71 3.00 9.06
N ALA A 14 9.85 2.39 9.38
CA ALA A 14 9.90 1.20 10.23
C ALA A 14 9.45 1.47 11.68
N THR A 15 9.43 2.74 12.07
CA THR A 15 8.94 3.23 13.37
C THR A 15 7.46 3.64 13.33
N LEU A 16 6.80 3.59 12.18
CA LEU A 16 5.38 3.89 12.07
C LEU A 16 4.57 2.64 12.41
N ASP A 17 3.47 2.84 13.13
CA ASP A 17 2.53 1.81 13.50
C ASP A 17 1.08 2.31 13.37
N GLY A 18 0.15 1.35 13.34
CA GLY A 18 -1.28 1.62 13.27
C GLY A 18 -1.67 2.53 12.09
N ASP A 19 -2.40 3.60 12.41
CA ASP A 19 -2.97 4.52 11.43
C ASP A 19 -1.91 5.33 10.66
N ALA A 20 -0.81 5.70 11.33
CA ALA A 20 0.28 6.45 10.70
C ALA A 20 1.00 5.61 9.64
N LEU A 21 1.21 4.32 9.93
CA LEU A 21 1.74 3.38 8.96
C LEU A 21 0.79 3.19 7.79
N HIS A 22 -0.51 3.02 8.07
CA HIS A 22 -1.51 2.83 7.02
C HIS A 22 -1.56 4.03 6.07
N ALA A 23 -1.64 5.25 6.61
CA ALA A 23 -1.70 6.46 5.81
C ALA A 23 -0.48 6.63 4.88
N GLU A 24 0.73 6.35 5.37
CA GLU A 24 1.96 6.45 4.56
C GLU A 24 2.00 5.39 3.46
N LEU A 25 1.57 4.15 3.75
CA LEU A 25 1.49 3.09 2.76
C LEU A 25 0.43 3.40 1.68
N GLU A 26 -0.74 3.91 2.08
CA GLU A 26 -1.79 4.33 1.16
C GLU A 26 -1.33 5.47 0.25
N ASP A 27 -0.65 6.47 0.80
CA ASP A 27 -0.08 7.58 0.03
C ASP A 27 0.94 7.07 -1.00
N PHE A 28 1.84 6.18 -0.58
CA PHE A 28 2.81 5.56 -1.48
C PHE A 28 2.12 4.81 -2.64
N ILE A 29 1.11 3.99 -2.33
CA ILE A 29 0.38 3.22 -3.35
C ILE A 29 -0.32 4.15 -4.34
N ARG A 30 -0.94 5.25 -3.85
CA ARG A 30 -1.61 6.24 -4.72
C ARG A 30 -0.63 6.96 -5.63
N VAL A 31 0.56 7.29 -5.14
CA VAL A 31 1.61 7.93 -5.94
C VAL A 31 2.17 6.97 -6.99
N ASP A 32 2.38 5.70 -6.62
CA ASP A 32 2.88 4.65 -7.52
C ASP A 32 1.82 4.24 -8.57
N ASN A 33 0.54 4.28 -8.20
CA ASN A 33 -0.59 3.85 -9.02
C ASN A 33 -1.57 5.01 -9.25
N PRO A 34 -1.20 6.04 -10.03
CA PRO A 34 -2.04 7.23 -10.24
C PRO A 34 -3.31 6.94 -11.06
N HIS A 35 -3.42 5.76 -11.65
CA HIS A 35 -4.60 5.30 -12.38
C HIS A 35 -5.69 4.75 -11.47
N LEU A 36 -5.32 4.33 -10.25
CA LEU A 36 -6.25 3.78 -9.28
C LEU A 36 -6.99 4.91 -8.56
N THR A 37 -8.29 4.71 -8.37
CA THR A 37 -9.15 5.60 -7.59
C THR A 37 -9.58 4.91 -6.31
N ASP A 38 -9.80 5.68 -5.24
CA ASP A 38 -10.22 5.17 -3.92
C ASP A 38 -9.35 4.02 -3.38
N VAL A 39 -8.03 4.21 -3.32
CA VAL A 39 -7.10 3.23 -2.73
C VAL A 39 -7.30 3.17 -1.21
N ARG A 40 -7.59 1.96 -0.71
CA ARG A 40 -7.73 1.65 0.72
C ARG A 40 -6.87 0.46 1.10
N LEU A 41 -6.02 0.64 2.10
CA LEU A 41 -5.20 -0.44 2.61
C LEU A 41 -6.03 -1.40 3.47
N GLU A 42 -5.97 -2.70 3.18
CA GLU A 42 -6.60 -3.73 4.01
C GLU A 42 -5.62 -4.39 4.97
N HIS A 43 -4.40 -4.65 4.50
CA HIS A 43 -3.40 -5.37 5.27
C HIS A 43 -2.01 -4.91 4.90
N ALA A 44 -1.14 -4.76 5.90
CA ALA A 44 0.27 -4.47 5.72
C ALA A 44 1.08 -5.45 6.56
N THR A 45 1.88 -6.28 5.88
CA THR A 45 2.83 -7.18 6.52
C THR A 45 4.23 -6.67 6.26
N ALA A 46 4.98 -6.52 7.33
CA ALA A 46 6.30 -5.97 7.24
C ALA A 46 7.25 -7.05 6.69
N SER A 47 7.85 -6.81 5.52
CA SER A 47 8.75 -7.77 4.89
C SER A 47 10.06 -7.80 5.70
N GLU A 48 10.43 -8.96 6.23
CA GLU A 48 11.63 -9.12 7.09
C GLU A 48 12.92 -9.20 6.28
N THR A 49 12.82 -9.47 4.98
CA THR A 49 13.99 -9.72 4.11
C THR A 49 14.56 -8.42 3.50
N ASP A 50 13.75 -7.36 3.39
CA ASP A 50 14.07 -6.17 2.59
C ASP A 50 14.01 -4.90 3.47
N SER A 51 15.07 -4.67 4.23
CA SER A 51 15.26 -3.43 4.98
C SER A 51 15.77 -2.34 4.02
N ALA A 52 14.92 -1.37 3.67
CA ALA A 52 15.28 -0.26 2.78
C ALA A 52 16.22 0.77 3.44
N GLY A 53 16.49 0.63 4.75
CA GLY A 53 17.42 1.46 5.50
C GLY A 53 17.13 1.42 7.00
N PRO A 54 17.85 2.23 7.80
CA PRO A 54 17.68 2.25 9.26
C PRO A 54 16.34 2.81 9.73
N SER A 55 15.63 3.56 8.87
CA SER A 55 14.37 4.23 9.22
C SER A 55 13.17 3.82 8.36
N LYS A 56 13.39 3.06 7.27
CA LYS A 56 12.34 2.63 6.35
C LYS A 56 12.47 1.14 6.06
N ARG A 57 11.34 0.46 5.92
CA ARG A 57 11.29 -0.95 5.52
C ARG A 57 10.20 -1.18 4.48
N TRP A 58 10.36 -2.25 3.73
CA TRP A 58 9.33 -2.67 2.78
C TRP A 58 8.21 -3.41 3.51
N TYR A 59 6.97 -3.07 3.16
CA TYR A 59 5.77 -3.74 3.60
C TYR A 59 5.08 -4.36 2.39
N GLU A 60 4.76 -5.63 2.50
CA GLU A 60 3.84 -6.31 1.60
C GLU A 60 2.43 -5.87 1.98
N VAL A 61 1.78 -5.18 1.06
CA VAL A 61 0.49 -4.53 1.27
C VAL A 61 -0.56 -5.18 0.39
N THR A 62 -1.71 -5.45 0.99
CA THR A 62 -2.93 -5.80 0.28
C THR A 62 -3.86 -4.60 0.38
N TYR A 63 -4.28 -4.09 -0.76
CA TYR A 63 -5.16 -2.92 -0.83
C TYR A 63 -6.28 -3.14 -1.82
N LEU A 64 -7.40 -2.47 -1.58
CA LEU A 64 -8.54 -2.40 -2.47
C LEU A 64 -8.49 -1.07 -3.20
N ALA A 65 -8.73 -1.10 -4.50
CA ALA A 65 -8.86 0.11 -5.29
C ALA A 65 -9.92 -0.05 -6.37
N GLU A 66 -10.53 1.06 -6.74
CA GLU A 66 -11.40 1.15 -7.90
C GLU A 66 -10.53 1.44 -9.13
N ASP A 67 -10.45 0.43 -10.00
CA ASP A 67 -9.87 0.56 -11.31
C ASP A 67 -10.96 0.94 -12.32
N PRO A 68 -10.90 2.13 -12.94
CA PRO A 68 -11.93 2.57 -13.88
C PRO A 68 -11.98 1.73 -15.16
N GLU A 69 -10.92 0.97 -15.45
CA GLU A 69 -10.81 0.10 -16.63
C GLU A 69 -11.27 -1.36 -16.32
N GLY A 70 -11.55 -1.67 -15.05
CA GLY A 70 -11.78 -3.02 -14.52
C GLY A 70 -13.20 -3.56 -14.67
N SER A 71 -13.93 -3.17 -15.72
CA SER A 71 -15.13 -3.87 -16.17
C SER A 71 -14.86 -4.53 -17.52
N SER A 72 -14.68 -5.85 -17.51
CA SER A 72 -14.86 -6.72 -18.67
C SER A 72 -15.90 -7.78 -18.34
#